data_AF-A0A446CXR1-F1
#
_entry.id   AF-A0A446CXR1-F1
#
_cell.length_a   1.000
_cell.length_b   1.000
_cell.length_c   1.000
_cell.angle_alpha   90.00
_cell.angle_beta   90.00
_cell.angle_gamma   90.00
#
_symmetry.space_group_name_H-M   'P 1'
#
loop_
_entity.id
_entity.type
_entity.pdbx_description
1 polymer ?
#
loop_
_entity_poly.entity_id
_entity_poly.type
_entity_poly.pdbx_seq_one_letter_code
_entity_poly.pdbx_strand_id
1 'polypeptide(L)'
;MDYVEHTDAVLAVARRLAEQLSGWLSVRQLAVQRVVLRMDHERGRHARPPAELELALAQPVWQAPQILNLLREKLVRYTLEAPVIAVALLAPDTVDQPAASTTLFPEPGGTADDHARLLDLLVARLGREQVRHACPVPDHRPEAANAWGDALAPAQRPAPLPALLDRPFWLLDPPLPLKLSGHRPQYGGQVLRLMRGPERIESGWWDPALTVRDYFVAEDEAAARYWIYRERDAEHARWFLHGLYA
;
A
#
# COMPACT_ATOMS: atom_id res chain seq x y z
N MET A 1 11.98 -4.17 -42.01
CA MET A 1 12.01 -5.09 -40.84
C MET A 1 12.51 -4.18 -39.75
N ASP A 2 11.57 -3.44 -39.17
CA ASP A 2 11.90 -2.22 -38.44
C ASP A 2 11.93 -2.59 -36.97
N TYR A 3 13.15 -2.68 -36.43
CA TYR A 3 13.39 -2.99 -35.03
C TYR A 3 12.94 -1.81 -34.16
N VAL A 4 12.37 -2.12 -33.01
CA VAL A 4 12.05 -1.11 -31.99
C VAL A 4 13.11 -1.15 -30.90
N GLU A 5 13.93 -0.10 -30.84
CA GLU A 5 15.00 0.06 -29.83
C GLU A 5 14.59 0.99 -28.69
N HIS A 6 13.49 1.74 -28.84
CA HIS A 6 13.05 2.77 -27.91
C HIS A 6 11.63 2.48 -27.38
N THR A 7 11.40 2.73 -26.10
CA THR A 7 10.10 2.54 -25.44
C THR A 7 8.99 3.40 -26.05
N ASP A 8 9.32 4.57 -26.62
CA ASP A 8 8.37 5.44 -27.32
C ASP A 8 7.75 4.77 -28.57
N ALA A 9 8.54 4.01 -29.31
CA ALA A 9 8.05 3.27 -30.47
C ALA A 9 7.20 2.07 -30.05
N VAL A 10 7.52 1.40 -28.93
CA VAL A 10 6.64 0.39 -28.32
C VAL A 10 5.30 1.03 -27.92
N LEU A 11 5.34 2.20 -27.29
CA LEU A 11 4.13 2.93 -26.88
C LEU A 11 3.28 3.35 -28.09
N ALA A 12 3.89 3.74 -29.20
CA ALA A 12 3.19 4.07 -30.44
C ALA A 12 2.44 2.84 -31.01
N VAL A 13 3.06 1.65 -31.01
CA VAL A 13 2.39 0.41 -31.41
C VAL A 13 1.28 0.04 -30.42
N ALA A 14 1.57 0.14 -29.12
CA ALA A 14 0.61 -0.15 -28.06
C ALA A 14 -0.65 0.73 -28.15
N ARG A 15 -0.54 1.99 -28.61
CA ARG A 15 -1.69 2.88 -28.89
C ARG A 15 -2.71 2.22 -29.81
N ARG A 16 -2.24 1.74 -30.96
CA ARG A 16 -3.10 1.10 -31.95
C ARG A 16 -3.73 -0.19 -31.40
N LEU A 17 -2.96 -0.98 -30.67
CA LEU A 17 -3.44 -2.21 -30.04
C LEU A 17 -4.50 -1.93 -28.97
N ALA A 18 -4.33 -0.88 -28.16
CA ALA A 18 -5.29 -0.46 -27.16
C ALA A 18 -6.61 0.02 -27.79
N GLU A 19 -6.54 0.79 -28.88
CA GLU A 19 -7.73 1.21 -29.64
C GLU A 19 -8.52 0.01 -30.19
N GLN A 20 -7.80 -0.97 -30.76
CA GLN A 20 -8.40 -2.22 -31.27
C GLN A 20 -9.04 -3.05 -30.15
N LEU A 21 -8.33 -3.23 -29.03
CA LEU A 21 -8.84 -3.95 -27.87
C LEU A 21 -10.09 -3.27 -27.33
N SER A 22 -10.08 -1.94 -27.16
CA SER A 22 -11.25 -1.19 -26.68
C SER A 22 -12.46 -1.29 -27.61
N GLY A 23 -12.24 -1.26 -28.93
CA GLY A 23 -13.32 -1.50 -29.89
C GLY A 23 -13.92 -2.89 -29.73
N TRP A 24 -13.08 -3.92 -29.61
CA TRP A 24 -13.52 -5.30 -29.41
C TRP A 24 -14.28 -5.51 -28.10
N LEU A 25 -13.79 -4.91 -27.00
CA LEU A 25 -14.42 -4.94 -25.67
C LEU A 25 -15.79 -4.25 -25.70
N SER A 26 -15.87 -3.05 -26.30
CA SER A 26 -17.10 -2.26 -26.35
C SER A 26 -18.22 -2.96 -27.12
N VAL A 27 -17.91 -3.58 -28.26
CA VAL A 27 -18.90 -4.34 -29.06
C VAL A 27 -19.44 -5.55 -28.28
N ARG A 28 -18.64 -6.12 -27.39
CA ARG A 28 -19.02 -7.28 -26.56
C ARG A 28 -19.55 -6.91 -25.19
N GLN A 29 -19.61 -5.63 -24.84
CA GLN A 29 -19.96 -5.16 -23.48
C GLN A 29 -19.07 -5.80 -22.40
N LEU A 30 -17.77 -5.89 -22.70
CA LEU A 30 -16.76 -6.44 -21.79
C LEU A 30 -15.80 -5.36 -21.30
N ALA A 31 -15.13 -5.64 -20.20
CA ALA A 31 -14.04 -4.87 -19.63
C ALA A 31 -12.91 -5.79 -19.18
N VAL A 32 -11.69 -5.26 -19.06
CA VAL A 32 -10.51 -5.98 -18.56
C VAL A 32 -10.18 -5.55 -17.14
N GLN A 33 -9.79 -6.50 -16.29
CA GLN A 33 -9.17 -6.19 -14.98
C GLN A 33 -7.65 -6.34 -15.02
N ARG A 34 -7.13 -6.96 -16.08
CA ARG A 34 -5.71 -7.18 -16.30
C ARG A 34 -5.41 -7.13 -17.79
N VAL A 35 -4.31 -6.50 -18.15
CA VAL A 35 -3.75 -6.55 -19.52
C VAL A 35 -2.26 -6.82 -19.47
N VAL A 36 -1.76 -7.54 -20.46
CA VAL A 36 -0.34 -7.85 -20.58
C VAL A 36 0.16 -7.31 -21.92
N LEU A 37 1.12 -6.39 -21.85
CA LEU A 37 1.88 -5.97 -23.03
C LEU A 37 3.05 -6.93 -23.20
N ARG A 38 2.95 -7.82 -24.18
CA ARG A 38 4.02 -8.76 -24.53
C ARG A 38 4.88 -8.17 -25.64
N MET A 39 6.20 -8.23 -25.46
CA MET A 39 7.20 -7.76 -26.39
C MET A 39 8.08 -8.94 -26.80
N ASP A 40 7.94 -9.40 -28.04
CA ASP A 40 8.71 -10.52 -28.57
C ASP A 40 10.04 -10.00 -29.15
N HIS A 41 11.13 -10.68 -28.81
CA HIS A 41 12.49 -10.37 -29.27
C HIS A 41 12.90 -11.22 -30.47
N GLU A 42 14.02 -10.84 -31.10
CA GLU A 42 14.56 -11.55 -32.27
C GLU A 42 14.78 -13.04 -31.98
N ARG A 43 14.40 -13.89 -32.94
CA ARG A 43 14.62 -15.33 -32.90
C ARG A 43 15.96 -15.65 -33.56
N GLY A 44 16.86 -16.33 -32.85
CA GLY A 44 18.17 -16.68 -33.39
C GLY A 44 19.15 -17.16 -32.32
N ARG A 45 20.46 -17.00 -32.59
CA ARG A 45 21.54 -17.43 -31.69
C ARG A 45 21.51 -16.71 -30.32
N HIS A 46 20.86 -15.55 -30.24
CA HIS A 46 20.63 -14.78 -29.02
C HIS A 46 19.12 -14.69 -28.66
N ALA A 47 18.33 -15.71 -29.00
CA ALA A 47 16.90 -15.73 -28.70
C ALA A 47 16.65 -15.51 -27.20
N ARG A 48 15.75 -14.57 -26.89
CA ARG A 48 15.30 -14.28 -25.53
C ARG A 48 13.82 -14.61 -25.38
N PRO A 49 13.38 -15.02 -24.18
CA PRO A 49 11.95 -15.13 -23.91
C PRO A 49 11.28 -13.76 -24.10
N PRO A 50 9.99 -13.71 -24.48
CA PRO A 50 9.25 -12.45 -24.55
C PRO A 50 9.29 -11.71 -23.21
N ALA A 51 9.44 -10.39 -23.29
CA ALA A 51 9.26 -9.53 -22.14
C ALA A 51 7.77 -9.25 -21.92
N GLU A 52 7.29 -9.36 -20.69
CA GLU A 52 5.90 -9.14 -20.33
C GLU A 52 5.77 -7.99 -19.34
N LEU A 53 4.96 -7.00 -19.71
CA LEU A 53 4.60 -5.90 -18.84
C LEU A 53 3.12 -6.02 -18.49
N GLU A 54 2.87 -6.56 -17.30
CA GLU A 54 1.52 -6.73 -16.77
C GLU A 54 0.99 -5.43 -16.14
N LEU A 55 -0.26 -5.10 -16.42
CA LEU A 55 -1.05 -4.08 -15.73
C LEU A 55 -2.24 -4.76 -15.07
N ALA A 56 -2.31 -4.67 -13.75
CA ALA A 56 -3.52 -4.97 -12.99
C ALA A 56 -4.26 -3.65 -12.73
N LEU A 57 -5.57 -3.67 -12.87
CA LEU A 57 -6.45 -2.50 -12.79
C LEU A 57 -7.31 -2.58 -11.53
N ALA A 58 -7.47 -1.47 -10.83
CA ALA A 58 -8.27 -1.33 -9.61
C ALA A 58 -9.77 -1.50 -9.89
N GLN A 59 -10.19 -1.21 -11.11
CA GLN A 59 -11.55 -1.43 -11.60
C GLN A 59 -11.52 -1.97 -13.04
N PRO A 60 -12.59 -2.63 -13.51
CA PRO A 60 -12.69 -3.04 -14.91
C PRO A 60 -12.60 -1.84 -15.87
N VAL A 61 -11.72 -1.92 -16.86
CA VAL A 61 -11.49 -0.87 -17.87
C VAL A 61 -11.81 -1.40 -19.27
N TRP A 62 -12.38 -0.57 -20.13
CA TRP A 62 -12.60 -0.91 -21.55
C TRP A 62 -12.21 0.22 -22.51
N GLN A 63 -11.76 1.37 -21.98
CA GLN A 63 -11.43 2.56 -22.74
C GLN A 63 -9.92 2.68 -23.00
N ALA A 64 -9.54 2.88 -24.26
CA ALA A 64 -8.13 2.89 -24.67
C ALA A 64 -7.28 3.96 -23.97
N PRO A 65 -7.77 5.20 -23.73
CA PRO A 65 -6.98 6.21 -23.03
C PRO A 65 -6.53 5.77 -21.63
N GLN A 66 -7.37 5.01 -20.91
CA GLN A 66 -7.06 4.56 -19.55
C GLN A 66 -5.93 3.52 -19.58
N ILE A 67 -6.03 2.52 -20.46
CA ILE A 67 -4.98 1.50 -20.66
C ILE A 67 -3.66 2.16 -21.08
N LEU A 68 -3.72 3.11 -22.02
CA LEU A 68 -2.54 3.77 -22.56
C LEU A 68 -1.82 4.67 -21.57
N ASN A 69 -2.55 5.36 -20.70
CA ASN A 69 -1.93 6.17 -19.65
C ASN A 69 -1.09 5.29 -18.72
N LEU A 70 -1.60 4.13 -18.32
CA LEU A 70 -0.86 3.20 -17.46
C LEU A 70 0.33 2.55 -18.16
N LEU A 71 0.18 2.16 -19.44
CA LEU A 71 1.29 1.65 -20.23
C LEU A 71 2.41 2.69 -20.38
N ARG A 72 2.06 3.97 -20.61
CA ARG A 72 3.04 5.06 -20.68
C ARG A 72 3.81 5.18 -19.36
N GLU A 73 3.11 5.21 -18.24
CA GLU A 73 3.74 5.35 -16.91
C GLU A 73 4.73 4.20 -16.62
N LYS A 74 4.36 2.97 -16.97
CA LYS A 74 5.26 1.83 -16.81
C LYS A 74 6.42 1.82 -17.82
N LEU A 75 6.15 2.10 -19.10
CA LEU A 75 7.17 2.08 -20.16
C LEU A 75 8.23 3.17 -20.00
N VAL A 76 7.90 4.34 -19.45
CA VAL A 76 8.88 5.40 -19.15
C VAL A 76 9.95 4.92 -18.16
N ARG A 77 9.60 3.97 -17.27
CA ARG A 77 10.52 3.40 -16.28
C ARG A 77 11.12 2.07 -16.72
N TYR A 78 10.70 1.55 -17.88
CA TYR A 78 11.10 0.23 -18.36
C TYR A 78 12.35 0.34 -19.23
N THR A 79 13.36 -0.49 -18.95
CA THR A 79 14.55 -0.59 -19.81
C THR A 79 14.41 -1.77 -20.75
N LEU A 80 14.40 -1.51 -22.05
CA LEU A 80 14.43 -2.57 -23.06
C LEU A 80 15.81 -3.23 -23.07
N GLU A 81 15.88 -4.51 -22.73
CA GLU A 81 17.15 -5.24 -22.69
C GLU A 81 17.60 -5.76 -24.07
N ALA A 82 16.71 -5.75 -25.05
CA ALA A 82 16.94 -6.19 -26.42
C ALA A 82 15.91 -5.54 -27.38
N PRO A 83 16.23 -5.44 -28.68
CA PRO A 83 15.29 -4.94 -29.68
C PRO A 83 14.00 -5.77 -29.71
N VAL A 84 12.87 -5.08 -29.92
CA VAL A 84 11.54 -5.69 -30.01
C VAL A 84 11.15 -5.80 -31.48
N ILE A 85 10.68 -6.99 -31.89
CA ILE A 85 10.24 -7.27 -33.27
C ILE A 85 8.73 -7.41 -33.40
N ALA A 86 8.04 -7.70 -32.29
CA ALA A 86 6.58 -7.74 -32.25
C ALA A 86 6.06 -7.31 -30.88
N VAL A 87 4.91 -6.66 -30.88
CA VAL A 87 4.20 -6.24 -29.67
C VAL A 87 2.79 -6.79 -29.73
N ALA A 88 2.33 -7.39 -28.64
CA ALA A 88 0.97 -7.86 -28.47
C ALA A 88 0.37 -7.28 -27.19
N LEU A 89 -0.91 -6.92 -27.24
CA LEU A 89 -1.67 -6.54 -26.06
C LEU A 89 -2.69 -7.64 -25.78
N LEU A 90 -2.50 -8.32 -24.66
CA LEU A 90 -3.31 -9.46 -24.25
C LEU A 90 -4.31 -9.01 -23.19
N ALA A 91 -5.54 -9.50 -23.30
CA ALA A 91 -6.62 -9.29 -22.33
C ALA A 91 -7.01 -10.65 -21.74
N PRO A 92 -6.19 -11.21 -20.82
CA PRO A 92 -6.37 -12.57 -20.33
C PRO A 92 -7.66 -12.76 -19.52
N ASP A 93 -8.08 -11.72 -18.80
CA ASP A 93 -9.23 -11.77 -17.91
C ASP A 93 -10.21 -10.66 -18.29
N THR A 94 -11.34 -11.03 -18.89
CA THR A 94 -12.43 -10.12 -19.20
C THR A 94 -13.64 -10.39 -18.33
N VAL A 95 -14.31 -9.33 -17.93
CA VAL A 95 -15.57 -9.35 -17.18
C VAL A 95 -16.62 -8.53 -17.92
N ASP A 96 -17.88 -8.69 -17.55
CA ASP A 96 -18.94 -7.83 -18.06
C ASP A 96 -18.62 -6.37 -17.72
N GLN A 97 -18.87 -5.48 -18.68
CA GLN A 97 -18.71 -4.06 -18.48
C GLN A 97 -19.64 -3.60 -17.35
N PRO A 98 -19.13 -2.90 -16.33
CA PRO A 98 -19.97 -2.41 -15.25
C PRO A 98 -21.00 -1.41 -15.79
N ALA A 99 -22.20 -1.42 -15.20
CA ALA A 99 -23.24 -0.46 -15.53
C ALA A 99 -22.73 0.97 -15.28
N ALA A 100 -23.22 1.92 -16.08
CA ALA A 100 -22.94 3.33 -15.85
C ALA A 100 -23.34 3.72 -14.42
N SER A 101 -22.56 4.62 -13.81
CA SER A 101 -22.78 5.09 -12.44
C SER A 101 -24.26 5.45 -12.22
N THR A 102 -24.84 4.92 -11.15
CA THR A 102 -26.25 5.13 -10.80
C THR A 102 -26.49 6.44 -10.06
N THR A 103 -25.45 7.24 -9.81
CA THR A 103 -25.55 8.52 -9.08
C THR A 103 -25.76 9.68 -10.04
N LEU A 104 -26.95 10.30 -10.00
CA LEU A 104 -27.27 11.51 -10.77
C LEU A 104 -26.55 12.77 -10.27
N PHE A 105 -26.13 12.78 -9.00
CA PHE A 105 -25.43 13.90 -8.36
C PHE A 105 -24.15 13.36 -7.71
N PRO A 106 -22.98 13.56 -8.33
CA PRO A 106 -21.71 13.17 -7.69
C PRO A 106 -21.49 14.05 -6.45
N GLU A 107 -21.08 13.42 -5.34
CA GLU A 107 -20.65 14.17 -4.16
C GLU A 107 -19.37 14.96 -4.46
N PRO A 108 -19.17 16.13 -3.81
CA PRO A 108 -17.90 16.84 -3.89
C PRO A 108 -16.78 15.96 -3.29
N GLY A 109 -15.74 15.67 -4.09
CA GLY A 109 -14.64 14.79 -3.69
C GLY A 109 -14.16 13.83 -4.79
N GLY A 110 -14.89 13.75 -5.90
CA GLY A 110 -14.60 12.83 -7.01
C GLY A 110 -15.45 11.56 -6.94
N THR A 111 -15.38 10.75 -7.99
CA THR A 111 -16.11 9.49 -8.12
C THR A 111 -15.27 8.29 -7.64
N ALA A 112 -15.92 7.15 -7.38
CA ALA A 112 -15.21 5.90 -7.11
C ALA A 112 -14.24 5.53 -8.25
N ASP A 113 -14.60 5.83 -9.50
CA ASP A 113 -13.76 5.63 -10.67
C ASP A 113 -12.53 6.57 -10.64
N ASP A 114 -12.68 7.81 -10.17
CA ASP A 114 -11.55 8.74 -10.00
C ASP A 114 -10.53 8.20 -8.99
N HIS A 115 -11.04 7.66 -7.87
CA HIS A 115 -10.21 7.01 -6.85
C HIS A 115 -9.48 5.78 -7.40
N ALA A 116 -10.18 4.91 -8.14
CA ALA A 116 -9.59 3.74 -8.76
C ALA A 116 -8.48 4.11 -9.77
N ARG A 117 -8.72 5.13 -10.61
CA ARG A 117 -7.71 5.62 -11.56
C ARG A 117 -6.48 6.20 -10.85
N LEU A 118 -6.66 6.85 -9.70
CA LEU A 118 -5.53 7.32 -8.89
C LEU A 118 -4.72 6.13 -8.35
N LEU A 119 -5.38 5.10 -7.82
CA LEU A 119 -4.70 3.88 -7.35
C LEU A 119 -3.92 3.19 -8.47
N ASP A 120 -4.51 3.04 -9.66
CA ASP A 120 -3.84 2.46 -10.82
C ASP A 120 -2.57 3.22 -11.18
N LEU A 121 -2.64 4.54 -11.19
CA LEU A 121 -1.50 5.40 -11.46
C LEU A 121 -0.41 5.25 -10.38
N LEU A 122 -0.79 5.24 -9.11
CA LEU A 122 0.15 5.03 -8.00
C LEU A 122 0.83 3.67 -8.10
N VAL A 123 0.09 2.61 -8.40
CA VAL A 123 0.63 1.25 -8.57
C VAL A 123 1.55 1.18 -9.80
N ALA A 124 1.18 1.80 -10.91
CA ALA A 124 2.01 1.85 -12.12
C ALA A 124 3.34 2.58 -11.87
N ARG A 125 3.33 3.63 -11.04
CA ARG A 125 4.53 4.41 -10.71
C ARG A 125 5.36 3.77 -9.61
N LEU A 126 4.78 3.50 -8.45
CA LEU A 126 5.49 3.09 -7.24
C LEU A 126 5.72 1.58 -7.17
N GLY A 127 4.98 0.80 -7.97
CA GLY A 127 4.94 -0.66 -7.88
C GLY A 127 3.86 -1.13 -6.91
N ARG A 128 3.26 -2.30 -7.18
CA ARG A 128 2.15 -2.86 -6.41
C ARG A 128 2.48 -3.01 -4.93
N GLU A 129 3.67 -3.54 -4.62
CA GLU A 129 4.11 -3.79 -3.24
C GLU A 129 4.28 -2.52 -2.40
N GLN A 130 4.45 -1.36 -3.04
CA GLN A 130 4.67 -0.08 -2.37
C GLN A 130 3.38 0.70 -2.12
N VAL A 131 2.26 0.28 -2.73
CA VAL A 131 0.95 0.89 -2.53
C VAL A 131 0.10 -0.07 -1.72
N ARG A 132 -0.10 0.28 -0.44
CA ARG A 132 -0.80 -0.56 0.53
C ARG A 132 -1.92 0.22 1.20
N HIS A 133 -2.94 -0.49 1.66
CA HIS A 133 -3.96 0.08 2.53
C HIS A 133 -3.77 -0.40 3.97
N ALA A 134 -4.18 0.41 4.94
CA ALA A 134 -4.12 0.04 6.35
C ALA A 134 -5.23 -0.98 6.67
N CYS A 135 -4.85 -2.07 7.33
CA CYS A 135 -5.73 -3.13 7.80
C CYS A 135 -5.64 -3.21 9.33
N PRO A 136 -6.62 -2.65 10.07
CA PRO A 136 -6.70 -2.88 11.51
C PRO A 136 -6.86 -4.36 11.81
N VAL A 137 -6.06 -4.87 12.74
CA VAL A 137 -6.12 -6.26 13.23
C VAL A 137 -6.62 -6.21 14.67
N PRO A 138 -7.54 -7.10 15.08
CA PRO A 138 -8.08 -7.14 16.44
C PRO A 138 -7.06 -7.73 17.44
N ASP A 139 -5.89 -7.12 17.55
CA ASP A 139 -4.85 -7.41 18.54
C ASP A 139 -4.72 -6.20 19.47
N HIS A 140 -4.64 -6.42 20.77
CA HIS A 140 -4.51 -5.34 21.75
C HIS A 140 -3.09 -4.78 21.81
N ARG A 141 -2.08 -5.51 21.29
CA ARG A 141 -0.69 -5.04 21.22
C ARG A 141 -0.53 -4.05 20.07
N PRO A 142 -0.05 -2.84 20.32
CA PRO A 142 0.02 -1.78 19.31
C PRO A 142 0.86 -2.16 18.07
N GLU A 143 1.89 -2.98 18.22
CA GLU A 143 2.76 -3.44 17.13
C GLU A 143 2.08 -4.48 16.22
N ALA A 144 1.08 -5.19 16.74
CA ALA A 144 0.33 -6.23 16.02
C ALA A 144 -1.10 -5.78 15.62
N ALA A 145 -1.55 -4.62 16.12
CA ALA A 145 -2.89 -4.08 15.88
C ALA A 145 -3.09 -3.52 14.46
N ASN A 146 -2.02 -3.40 13.67
CA ASN A 146 -2.07 -2.89 12.31
C ASN A 146 -1.31 -3.81 11.36
N ALA A 147 -1.91 -4.09 10.22
CA ALA A 147 -1.28 -4.73 9.09
C ALA A 147 -1.41 -3.84 7.84
N TRP A 148 -0.61 -4.13 6.82
CA TRP A 148 -0.69 -3.47 5.53
C TRP A 148 -1.17 -4.46 4.47
N GLY A 149 -2.36 -4.22 3.92
CA GLY A 149 -2.97 -5.02 2.86
C GLY A 149 -2.62 -4.51 1.46
N ASP A 150 -2.89 -5.35 0.46
CA ASP A 150 -2.77 -4.99 -0.96
C ASP A 150 -3.80 -3.90 -1.32
N ALA A 151 -3.35 -2.75 -1.81
CA ALA A 151 -4.24 -1.62 -2.14
C ALA A 151 -5.28 -1.94 -3.22
N LEU A 152 -5.05 -2.95 -4.06
CA LEU A 152 -5.99 -3.37 -5.11
C LEU A 152 -6.94 -4.49 -4.64
N ALA A 153 -6.76 -5.03 -3.44
CA ALA A 153 -7.72 -5.97 -2.87
C ALA A 153 -9.02 -5.22 -2.49
N PRO A 154 -10.19 -5.86 -2.63
CA PRO A 154 -11.45 -5.24 -2.22
C PRO A 154 -11.39 -4.81 -0.75
N ALA A 155 -11.80 -3.57 -0.49
CA ALA A 155 -11.82 -3.02 0.85
C ALA A 155 -12.64 -3.95 1.77
N GLN A 156 -12.00 -4.45 2.83
CA GLN A 156 -12.73 -5.18 3.85
C GLN A 156 -13.67 -4.21 4.55
N ARG A 157 -14.88 -4.68 4.84
CA ARG A 157 -15.86 -3.86 5.57
C ARG A 157 -15.24 -3.51 6.93
N PRO A 158 -15.08 -2.22 7.26
CA PRO A 158 -14.44 -1.86 8.52
C PRO A 158 -15.23 -2.50 9.67
N ALA A 159 -14.53 -3.28 10.49
CA ALA A 159 -15.10 -3.73 11.74
C ALA A 159 -15.48 -2.50 12.57
N PRO A 160 -16.50 -2.59 13.44
CA PRO A 160 -16.81 -1.52 14.36
C PRO A 160 -15.53 -1.09 15.09
N LEU A 161 -15.20 0.20 15.01
CA LEU A 161 -14.04 0.72 15.71
C LEU A 161 -14.21 0.41 17.21
N PRO A 162 -13.20 -0.16 17.89
CA PRO A 162 -13.26 -0.30 19.33
C PRO A 162 -13.40 1.08 19.98
N ALA A 163 -13.81 1.11 21.25
CA ALA A 163 -13.78 2.34 22.02
C ALA A 163 -12.39 3.01 21.87
N LEU A 164 -12.38 4.32 21.61
CA LEU A 164 -11.15 5.09 21.46
C LEU A 164 -10.26 4.88 22.68
N LEU A 165 -9.17 4.15 22.48
CA LEU A 165 -8.10 4.02 23.48
C LEU A 165 -7.30 5.31 23.45
N ASP A 166 -6.87 5.80 24.62
CA ASP A 166 -6.01 6.98 24.76
C ASP A 166 -4.57 6.63 24.36
N ARG A 167 -4.37 6.16 23.13
CA ARG A 167 -3.08 5.76 22.55
C ARG A 167 -2.64 6.79 21.50
N PRO A 168 -1.34 7.07 21.36
CA PRO A 168 -0.83 7.98 20.35
C PRO A 168 -0.99 7.42 18.94
N PHE A 169 -1.05 8.30 17.94
CA PHE A 169 -1.05 7.91 16.53
C PHE A 169 0.36 7.60 16.00
N TRP A 170 1.41 8.12 16.65
CA TRP A 170 2.80 7.90 16.25
C TRP A 170 3.48 6.95 17.23
N LEU A 171 3.88 5.79 16.72
CA LEU A 171 4.65 4.80 17.48
C LEU A 171 6.11 4.76 17.00
N LEU A 172 7.01 4.51 17.93
CA LEU A 172 8.43 4.28 17.67
C LEU A 172 8.67 2.79 17.50
N ASP A 173 9.20 2.41 16.33
CA ASP A 173 9.65 1.05 16.06
C ASP A 173 11.14 1.09 15.67
N PRO A 174 12.07 0.59 16.53
CA PRO A 174 11.81 -0.01 17.85
C PRO A 174 11.52 1.04 18.95
N PRO A 175 10.90 0.64 20.08
CA PRO A 175 10.75 1.49 21.26
C PRO A 175 12.11 1.96 21.80
N LEU A 176 12.19 3.21 22.26
CA LEU A 176 13.44 3.80 22.73
C LEU A 176 13.62 3.57 24.25
N PRO A 177 14.72 2.95 24.71
CA PRO A 177 14.99 2.79 26.14
C PRO A 177 15.16 4.14 26.83
N LEU A 178 14.52 4.32 27.97
CA LEU A 178 14.57 5.53 28.78
C LEU A 178 15.58 5.38 29.92
N LYS A 179 16.30 6.46 30.20
CA LYS A 179 17.14 6.55 31.40
C LYS A 179 16.26 6.82 32.62
N LEU A 180 16.77 6.49 33.79
CA LEU A 180 16.14 6.82 35.06
C LEU A 180 16.93 7.93 35.76
N SER A 181 16.21 8.92 36.27
CA SER A 181 16.70 9.86 37.28
C SER A 181 16.03 9.50 38.60
N GLY A 182 16.78 8.80 39.46
CA GLY A 182 16.20 8.10 40.62
C GLY A 182 15.23 7.01 40.16
N HIS A 183 13.95 7.15 40.51
CA HIS A 183 12.89 6.21 40.12
C HIS A 183 11.98 6.73 38.99
N ARG A 184 12.34 7.85 38.34
CA ARG A 184 11.51 8.47 37.30
C ARG A 184 12.17 8.38 35.92
N PRO A 185 11.41 8.02 34.88
CA PRO A 185 11.91 7.98 33.51
C PRO A 185 12.28 9.37 32.99
N GLN A 186 13.32 9.44 32.17
CA GLN A 186 13.86 10.66 31.59
C GLN A 186 13.96 10.54 30.07
N TYR A 187 13.47 11.55 29.35
CA TYR A 187 13.59 11.67 27.89
C TYR A 187 14.16 13.04 27.54
N GLY A 188 15.12 13.10 26.60
CA GLY A 188 15.74 14.38 26.18
C GLY A 188 16.40 15.18 27.32
N GLY A 189 16.81 14.54 28.41
CA GLY A 189 17.35 15.21 29.59
C GLY A 189 16.30 15.70 30.60
N GLN A 190 15.01 15.55 30.32
CA GLN A 190 13.91 16.00 31.19
C GLN A 190 13.24 14.82 31.90
N VAL A 191 12.94 15.00 33.19
CA VAL A 191 12.26 13.99 34.01
C VAL A 191 10.77 14.00 33.67
N LEU A 192 10.24 12.84 33.29
CA LEU A 192 8.84 12.71 32.90
C LEU A 192 7.94 12.53 34.14
N ARG A 193 6.80 13.21 34.14
CA ARG A 193 5.73 13.05 35.12
C ARG A 193 4.70 12.07 34.58
N LEU A 194 4.42 11.00 35.31
CA LEU A 194 3.34 10.07 34.97
C LEU A 194 1.99 10.75 35.22
N MET A 195 1.14 10.80 34.19
CA MET A 195 -0.16 11.45 34.21
C MET A 195 -1.30 10.44 34.29
N ARG A 196 -1.20 9.31 33.57
CA ARG A 196 -2.22 8.26 33.50
C ARG A 196 -1.59 6.88 33.39
N GLY A 197 -2.36 5.86 33.73
CA GLY A 197 -1.97 4.45 33.65
C GLY A 197 -2.10 3.72 35.00
N PRO A 198 -1.78 2.42 35.04
CA PRO A 198 -1.27 1.63 33.92
C PRO A 198 -2.38 1.12 33.00
N GLU A 199 -2.16 1.20 31.68
CA GLU A 199 -2.80 0.29 30.72
C GLU A 199 -1.95 -0.98 30.65
N ARG A 200 -2.56 -2.15 30.93
CA ARG A 200 -1.82 -3.41 30.97
C ARG A 200 -1.97 -4.17 29.66
N ILE A 201 -0.84 -4.47 29.05
CA ILE A 201 -0.77 -5.28 27.82
C ILE A 201 0.03 -6.53 28.14
N GLU A 202 -0.64 -7.68 28.05
CA GLU A 202 -0.07 -9.01 28.26
C GLU A 202 -0.31 -9.88 27.02
N SER A 203 0.69 -10.63 26.55
CA SER A 203 0.49 -11.68 25.56
C SER A 203 0.19 -13.02 26.24
N GLY A 204 -0.43 -13.94 25.50
CA GLY A 204 -0.68 -15.30 25.99
C GLY A 204 0.61 -16.13 26.11
N TRP A 205 0.56 -17.21 26.90
CA TRP A 205 1.68 -18.15 27.10
C TRP A 205 2.10 -18.91 25.84
N TRP A 206 1.24 -18.93 24.81
CA TRP A 206 1.50 -19.55 23.51
C TRP A 206 2.24 -18.62 22.53
N ASP A 207 2.42 -17.34 22.89
CA ASP A 207 3.08 -16.37 22.02
C ASP A 207 4.60 -16.43 22.22
N PRO A 208 5.40 -16.58 21.14
CA PRO A 208 6.86 -16.59 21.25
C PRO A 208 7.44 -15.25 21.72
N ALA A 209 6.73 -14.13 21.52
CA ALA A 209 7.13 -12.80 21.96
C ALA A 209 6.34 -12.39 23.20
N LEU A 210 6.76 -12.92 24.36
CA LEU A 210 6.14 -12.60 25.64
C LEU A 210 6.13 -11.09 25.87
N THR A 211 4.94 -10.49 25.87
CA THR A 211 4.71 -9.07 26.12
C THR A 211 4.10 -8.95 27.50
N VAL A 212 4.80 -8.32 28.45
CA VAL A 212 4.29 -8.10 29.82
C VAL A 212 4.60 -6.65 30.22
N ARG A 213 3.75 -5.72 29.78
CA ARG A 213 4.04 -4.28 29.84
C ARG A 213 2.92 -3.52 30.56
N ASP A 214 3.31 -2.58 31.40
CA ASP A 214 2.43 -1.55 31.95
C ASP A 214 2.71 -0.23 31.21
N TYR A 215 1.76 0.27 30.44
CA TYR A 215 1.84 1.52 29.69
C TYR A 215 1.29 2.71 30.50
N PHE A 216 1.92 3.86 30.34
CA PHE A 216 1.58 5.11 31.01
C PHE A 216 1.62 6.27 30.01
N VAL A 217 0.75 7.25 30.24
CA VAL A 217 0.90 8.57 29.62
C VAL A 217 1.78 9.39 30.54
N ALA A 218 2.90 9.86 30.02
CA ALA A 218 3.84 10.72 30.73
C ALA A 218 3.94 12.09 30.06
N GLU A 219 4.36 13.10 30.81
CA GLU A 219 4.41 14.48 30.36
C GLU A 219 5.75 15.11 30.79
N ASP A 220 6.35 15.93 29.94
CA ASP A 220 7.53 16.71 30.28
C ASP A 220 7.20 18.10 30.86
N GLU A 221 8.21 18.93 31.10
CA GLU A 221 8.01 20.29 31.63
C GLU A 221 7.34 21.23 30.61
N ALA A 222 7.42 20.92 29.31
CA ALA A 222 6.80 21.66 28.23
C ALA A 222 5.35 21.19 27.92
N ALA A 223 4.80 20.30 28.73
CA ALA A 223 3.50 19.66 28.55
C ALA A 223 3.38 18.76 27.30
N ALA A 224 4.50 18.36 26.70
CA ALA A 224 4.51 17.35 25.65
C ALA A 224 4.21 15.98 26.25
N ARG A 225 3.36 15.20 25.57
CA ARG A 225 2.90 13.90 26.07
C ARG A 225 3.57 12.74 25.34
N TYR A 226 3.88 11.73 26.12
CA TYR A 226 4.60 10.53 25.72
C TYR A 226 3.84 9.30 26.17
N TRP A 227 3.83 8.28 25.33
CA TRP A 227 3.35 6.96 25.69
C TRP A 227 4.55 6.09 26.00
N ILE A 228 4.72 5.75 27.27
CA ILE A 228 5.87 5.01 27.78
C ILE A 228 5.40 3.72 28.43
N TYR A 229 6.25 2.70 28.47
CA TYR A 229 5.95 1.48 29.22
C TYR A 229 7.07 1.05 30.13
N ARG A 230 6.70 0.26 31.13
CA ARG A 230 7.59 -0.49 32.00
C ARG A 230 7.40 -1.98 31.76
N GLU A 231 8.49 -2.70 31.54
CA GLU A 231 8.49 -4.17 31.53
C GLU A 231 8.39 -4.71 32.96
N ARG A 232 7.58 -5.76 33.16
CA ARG A 232 7.37 -6.36 34.49
C ARG A 232 8.15 -7.65 34.75
N ASP A 233 8.70 -8.27 33.72
CA ASP A 233 9.44 -9.53 33.84
C ASP A 233 10.93 -9.32 34.20
N ALA A 234 11.42 -8.07 34.17
CA ALA A 234 12.80 -7.74 34.50
C ALA A 234 13.00 -7.48 36.01
N GLU A 235 14.06 -8.07 36.59
CA GLU A 235 14.50 -7.81 37.98
C GLU A 235 14.73 -6.31 38.25
N HIS A 236 15.08 -5.55 37.20
CA HIS A 236 15.16 -4.10 37.20
C HIS A 236 14.11 -3.53 36.25
N ALA A 237 13.29 -2.59 36.74
CA ALA A 237 12.27 -1.92 35.92
C ALA A 237 12.89 -1.21 34.71
N ARG A 238 12.73 -1.80 33.52
CA ARG A 238 13.16 -1.20 32.25
C ARG A 238 12.02 -0.36 31.69
N TRP A 239 12.32 0.88 31.35
CA TRP A 239 11.38 1.84 30.80
C TRP A 239 11.69 2.13 29.35
N PHE A 240 10.65 2.30 28.54
CA PHE A 240 10.76 2.58 27.12
C PHE A 240 9.76 3.64 26.71
N LEU A 241 10.16 4.53 25.80
CA LEU A 241 9.28 5.40 25.06
C LEU A 241 8.80 4.67 23.82
N HIS A 242 7.48 4.57 23.66
CA HIS A 242 6.87 3.85 22.56
C HIS A 242 6.05 4.73 21.62
N GLY A 243 5.54 5.88 22.08
CA GLY A 243 4.81 6.76 21.18
C GLY A 243 4.74 8.21 21.62
N LEU A 244 4.36 9.05 20.67
CA LEU A 244 4.29 10.51 20.78
C LEU A 244 2.87 10.98 20.47
N TYR A 245 2.33 11.84 21.32
CA TYR A 245 1.07 12.54 21.03
C TYR A 245 1.35 13.82 20.22
N ALA A 246 0.34 14.29 19.47
CA ALA A 246 0.38 15.56 18.72
C ALA A 246 0.10 16.76 19.63
#